data_AF-A0A318AGE2-F1
#
_entry.id   AF-A0A318AGE2-F1
#
_cell.length_a   1.000
_cell.length_b   1.000
_cell.length_c   1.000
_cell.angle_alpha   90.00
_cell.angle_beta   90.00
_cell.angle_gamma   90.00
#
_symmetry.space_group_name_H-M   'P 1'
#
loop_
_entity.id
_entity.type
_entity.pdbx_description
1 polymer ?
#
loop_
_entity_poly.entity_id
_entity_poly.type
_entity_poly.pdbx_seq_one_letter_code
_entity_poly.pdbx_strand_id
1 'polypeptide(L)'
;HMVAAYRQTDRAEGRAMMEQLIAKLGRAVPTKLIELAGLGRTLKKRAADILAYFDRPGTSNGPTEAINGRLEHLRGSALGFRNLTNYIARSLLESGGFKPRLHPRL
;
A
#
# COMPACT_ATOMS: atom_id res chain seq x y z
N HIS A 1 2.00 1.71 19.55
CA HIS A 1 3.41 2.05 19.25
C HIS A 1 3.63 2.44 17.79
N MET A 2 3.38 1.58 16.78
CA MET A 2 3.57 1.95 15.36
C MET A 2 2.61 3.04 14.86
N VAL A 3 1.31 2.85 15.04
CA VAL A 3 0.28 3.84 14.65
C VAL A 3 0.50 5.17 15.36
N ALA A 4 0.94 5.14 16.62
CA ALA A 4 1.28 6.34 17.38
C ALA A 4 2.48 7.08 16.76
N ALA A 5 3.53 6.36 16.33
CA ALA A 5 4.66 6.96 15.63
C ALA A 5 4.21 7.67 14.34
N TYR A 6 3.38 7.04 13.51
CA TYR A 6 2.86 7.65 12.28
C TYR A 6 1.89 8.82 12.50
N ARG A 7 1.19 8.85 13.64
CA ARG A 7 0.26 9.94 14.00
C ARG A 7 0.93 11.09 14.74
N GLN A 8 2.22 10.97 15.06
CA GLN A 8 2.90 12.01 15.82
C GLN A 8 3.03 13.28 14.97
N THR A 9 2.69 14.42 15.59
CA THR A 9 2.76 15.73 14.93
C THR A 9 4.21 16.14 14.71
N ASP A 10 5.08 15.86 15.69
CA ASP A 10 6.52 15.99 15.54
C ASP A 10 7.11 14.75 14.83
N ARG A 11 7.65 14.96 13.62
CA ARG A 11 8.25 13.88 12.83
C ARG A 11 9.51 13.31 13.45
N ALA A 12 10.30 14.10 14.17
CA ALA A 12 11.51 13.61 14.81
C ALA A 12 11.16 12.66 15.96
N GLU A 13 10.16 13.01 16.76
CA GLU A 13 9.62 12.11 17.79
C GLU A 13 8.99 10.84 17.18
N GLY A 14 8.21 11.01 16.11
CA GLY A 14 7.64 9.91 15.33
C GLY A 14 8.71 8.93 14.85
N ARG A 15 9.79 9.47 14.29
CA ARG A 15 10.95 8.71 13.82
C ARG A 15 11.60 7.94 14.96
N ALA A 16 11.93 8.60 16.07
CA ALA A 16 12.56 7.98 17.22
C ALA A 16 11.70 6.84 17.80
N MET A 17 10.37 7.05 17.88
CA MET A 17 9.43 6.01 18.30
C MET A 17 9.45 4.79 17.36
N MET A 18 9.50 5.01 16.04
CA MET A 18 9.58 3.94 15.06
C MET A 18 10.93 3.20 15.13
N GLU A 19 12.04 3.92 15.27
CA GLU A 19 13.38 3.33 15.45
C GLU A 19 13.43 2.40 16.66
N GLN A 20 12.91 2.86 17.80
CA GLN A 20 12.81 2.06 19.02
C GLN A 20 11.92 0.83 18.83
N LEU A 21 10.81 0.95 18.10
CA LEU A 21 9.93 -0.17 17.82
C LEU A 21 10.63 -1.21 16.93
N ILE A 22 11.29 -0.78 15.86
CA ILE A 22 12.05 -1.65 14.96
C ILE A 22 13.17 -2.36 15.74
N ALA A 23 13.89 -1.66 16.62
CA ALA A 23 14.91 -2.27 17.47
C ALA A 23 14.31 -3.32 18.42
N LYS A 24 13.17 -3.01 19.05
CA LYS A 24 12.49 -3.92 20.01
C LYS A 24 11.89 -5.16 19.38
N LEU A 25 11.42 -5.08 18.14
CA LEU A 25 10.86 -6.22 17.39
C LEU A 25 11.91 -6.96 16.55
N GLY A 26 12.97 -6.25 16.15
CA GLY A 26 14.09 -6.81 15.40
C GLY A 26 15.07 -7.61 16.26
N ARG A 27 15.05 -7.42 17.60
CA ARG A 27 15.63 -8.36 18.56
C ARG A 27 14.70 -9.58 18.71
N ALA A 28 15.30 -10.75 18.93
CA ALA A 28 14.62 -12.03 18.92
C ALA A 28 13.34 -12.03 19.78
N VAL A 29 12.20 -11.91 19.10
CA VAL A 29 10.89 -12.24 19.63
C VAL A 29 10.85 -13.75 19.87
N PRO A 30 10.21 -14.25 20.95
CA PRO A 30 10.08 -15.69 21.17
C PRO A 30 9.61 -16.41 19.91
N THR A 31 10.29 -17.50 19.54
CA THR A 31 10.03 -18.27 18.30
C THR A 31 8.61 -18.83 18.21
N LYS A 32 7.92 -18.95 19.36
CA LYS A 32 6.50 -19.31 19.43
C LYS A 32 5.56 -18.23 18.87
N LEU A 33 6.01 -16.97 18.77
CA LEU A 33 5.26 -15.85 18.20
C LEU A 33 5.67 -15.63 16.74
N ILE A 34 5.33 -16.59 15.89
CA ILE A 34 5.81 -16.69 14.50
C ILE A 34 5.50 -15.41 13.70
N GLU A 35 4.28 -14.88 13.81
CA GLU A 35 3.87 -13.66 13.09
C GLU A 35 4.68 -12.44 13.53
N LEU A 36 4.90 -12.29 14.85
CA LEU A 36 5.65 -11.16 15.40
C LEU A 36 7.14 -11.26 15.08
N ALA A 37 7.70 -12.47 15.03
CA ALA A 37 9.06 -12.71 14.57
C ALA A 37 9.21 -12.38 13.06
N GLY A 38 8.22 -12.75 12.25
CA GLY A 38 8.17 -12.39 10.82
C GLY A 38 8.07 -10.89 10.60
N LEU A 39 7.20 -10.21 11.36
CA LEU A 39 7.05 -8.77 11.34
C LEU A 39 8.38 -8.08 11.74
N GLY A 40 8.99 -8.50 12.85
CA GLY A 40 10.26 -7.95 13.32
C GLY A 40 11.38 -8.05 12.29
N ARG A 41 11.50 -9.21 11.61
CA ARG A 41 12.46 -9.41 10.52
C ARG A 41 12.19 -8.47 9.34
N THR A 42 10.93 -8.30 8.96
CA THR A 42 10.52 -7.42 7.86
C THR A 42 10.82 -5.96 8.19
N LEU A 43 10.42 -5.50 9.37
CA LEU A 43 10.68 -4.15 9.86
C LEU A 43 12.18 -3.83 9.91
N LYS A 44 13.00 -4.76 10.42
CA LYS A 44 14.46 -4.59 10.44
C LYS A 44 15.04 -4.52 9.02
N LYS A 45 14.61 -5.39 8.11
CA LYS A 45 15.08 -5.41 6.71
C LYS A 45 14.71 -4.12 5.97
N ARG A 46 13.55 -3.55 6.26
CA ARG A 46 13.01 -2.35 5.58
C ARG A 46 13.18 -1.05 6.38
N ALA A 47 14.02 -1.06 7.41
CA ALA A 47 14.13 0.05 8.36
C ALA A 47 14.42 1.39 7.67
N ALA A 48 15.36 1.42 6.72
CA ALA A 48 15.69 2.63 5.97
C ALA A 48 14.47 3.22 5.23
N ASP A 49 13.71 2.38 4.52
CA ASP A 49 12.53 2.79 3.78
C ASP A 49 11.40 3.28 4.69
N ILE A 50 11.21 2.60 5.82
CA ILE A 50 10.18 2.95 6.80
C ILE A 50 10.51 4.29 7.46
N LEU A 51 11.77 4.49 7.85
CA LEU A 51 12.19 5.71 8.53
C LEU A 51 12.21 6.93 7.59
N ALA A 52 12.46 6.71 6.30
CA ALA A 52 12.37 7.76 5.28
C ALA A 52 10.99 8.43 5.19
N TYR A 53 9.92 7.78 5.67
CA TYR A 53 8.60 8.41 5.82
C TYR A 53 8.68 9.71 6.65
N PHE A 54 9.47 9.70 7.72
CA PHE A 54 9.56 10.82 8.66
C PHE A 54 10.43 11.96 8.13
N ASP A 55 11.27 11.71 7.13
CA ASP A 55 12.18 12.71 6.56
C ASP A 55 11.49 13.58 5.49
N ARG A 56 10.37 13.12 4.94
CA ARG A 56 9.68 13.77 3.81
C ARG A 56 8.30 14.29 4.22
N PRO A 57 8.02 15.60 4.04
CA PRO A 57 6.68 16.12 4.25
C PRO A 57 5.69 15.65 3.20
N GLY A 58 4.42 15.50 3.59
CA GLY A 58 3.31 15.25 2.65
C GLY A 58 3.25 13.82 2.08
N THR A 59 4.03 12.88 2.61
CA THR A 59 3.95 11.47 2.24
C THR A 59 2.64 10.86 2.74
N SER A 60 1.84 10.30 1.83
CA SER A 60 0.61 9.57 2.17
C SER A 60 0.43 8.38 1.25
N ASN A 61 -0.23 7.33 1.76
CA ASN A 61 -0.61 6.17 0.95
C ASN A 61 -1.95 6.37 0.22
N GLY A 62 -2.63 7.50 0.44
CA GLY A 62 -3.97 7.77 -0.07
C GLY A 62 -4.09 7.65 -1.59
N PRO A 63 -3.20 8.24 -2.41
CA PRO A 63 -3.25 8.07 -3.87
C PRO A 63 -3.11 6.61 -4.31
N THR A 64 -2.21 5.85 -3.67
CA THR A 64 -2.01 4.42 -3.95
C THR A 64 -3.25 3.62 -3.56
N GLU A 65 -3.84 3.90 -2.40
CA GLU A 65 -5.06 3.25 -1.91
C GLU A 65 -6.26 3.56 -2.80
N ALA A 66 -6.38 4.80 -3.30
CA ALA A 66 -7.41 5.18 -4.25
C ALA A 66 -7.31 4.38 -5.56
N ILE A 67 -6.09 4.13 -6.04
CA ILE A 67 -5.88 3.26 -7.22
C ILE A 67 -6.21 1.81 -6.89
N ASN A 68 -5.74 1.29 -5.76
CA ASN A 68 -6.01 -0.10 -5.36
C ASN A 68 -7.49 -0.37 -5.20
N GLY A 69 -8.26 0.53 -4.57
CA GLY A 69 -9.72 0.37 -4.45
C GLY A 69 -10.42 0.31 -5.80
N ARG A 70 -9.95 1.08 -6.80
CA ARG A 70 -10.46 0.99 -8.18
C ARG A 70 -10.10 -0.34 -8.83
N LEU A 71 -8.89 -0.84 -8.61
CA LEU A 71 -8.45 -2.14 -9.15
C LEU A 71 -9.23 -3.31 -8.53
N GLU A 72 -9.51 -3.25 -7.23
CA GLU A 72 -10.32 -4.25 -6.53
C GLU A 72 -11.75 -4.29 -7.07
N HIS A 73 -12.35 -3.12 -7.32
CA HIS A 73 -13.66 -3.02 -7.96
C HIS A 73 -13.67 -3.66 -9.36
N LEU A 74 -12.71 -3.30 -10.22
CA LEU A 74 -12.57 -3.88 -11.56
C LEU A 74 -12.36 -5.40 -11.50
N ARG A 75 -11.56 -5.90 -10.54
CA ARG A 75 -11.37 -7.34 -10.33
C ARG A 75 -12.67 -8.05 -10.00
N GLY A 76 -13.54 -7.44 -9.20
CA GLY A 76 -14.85 -7.98 -8.86
C GLY A 76 -15.75 -8.13 -10.08
N SER A 77 -15.79 -7.12 -10.94
CA SER A 77 -16.65 -7.07 -12.13
C SER A 77 -16.13 -7.84 -13.34
N ALA A 78 -14.83 -8.10 -13.41
CA ALA A 78 -14.19 -8.95 -14.42
C ALA A 78 -13.92 -10.38 -13.91
N LEU A 79 -14.42 -10.72 -12.72
CA LEU A 79 -14.27 -12.05 -12.15
C LEU A 79 -14.94 -13.10 -13.03
N GLY A 80 -14.23 -14.20 -13.33
CA GLY A 80 -14.74 -15.31 -14.14
C GLY A 80 -14.33 -15.30 -15.61
N PHE A 81 -13.77 -14.20 -16.13
CA PHE A 81 -13.13 -14.21 -17.45
C PHE A 81 -11.79 -14.93 -17.39
N ARG A 82 -11.69 -16.07 -18.09
CA ARG A 82 -10.46 -16.87 -18.17
C ARG A 82 -9.54 -16.45 -19.32
N ASN A 83 -10.01 -15.51 -20.15
CA ASN A 83 -9.26 -14.95 -21.28
C ASN A 83 -8.91 -13.49 -20.98
N LEU A 84 -7.62 -13.14 -21.08
CA LEU A 84 -7.09 -11.81 -20.86
C LEU A 84 -7.79 -10.74 -21.72
N THR A 85 -8.10 -11.04 -22.98
CA THR A 85 -8.80 -10.11 -23.88
C THR A 85 -10.18 -9.74 -23.33
N ASN A 86 -10.94 -10.72 -22.85
CA ASN A 86 -12.28 -10.47 -22.30
C ASN A 86 -12.21 -9.77 -20.94
N TYR A 87 -11.21 -10.10 -20.12
CA TYR A 87 -10.92 -9.40 -18.87
C TYR A 87 -10.61 -7.92 -19.11
N ILE A 88 -9.75 -7.62 -20.09
CA ILE A 88 -9.40 -6.24 -20.47
C ILE A 88 -10.63 -5.52 -21.02
N ALA A 89 -11.38 -6.13 -21.94
CA ALA A 89 -12.58 -5.53 -22.50
C ALA A 89 -13.61 -5.18 -21.40
N ARG A 90 -13.86 -6.10 -20.45
CA ARG A 90 -14.76 -5.81 -19.32
C ARG A 90 -14.24 -4.67 -18.44
N SER A 91 -12.96 -4.70 -18.09
CA SER A 91 -12.34 -3.66 -17.27
C SER A 91 -12.38 -2.28 -17.94
N LEU A 92 -12.20 -2.22 -19.27
CA LEU A 92 -12.30 -1.00 -20.06
C LEU A 92 -13.73 -0.49 -20.18
N LEU A 93 -14.73 -1.37 -20.30
CA LEU A 93 -16.14 -0.95 -20.36
C LEU A 93 -16.55 -0.21 -19.07
N GLU A 94 -16.16 -0.76 -17.92
CA GLU A 94 -16.53 -0.24 -16.61
C GLU A 94 -15.75 1.02 -16.19
N SER A 95 -14.49 1.13 -16.63
CA SER A 95 -13.67 2.33 -16.40
C SER A 95 -13.94 3.47 -17.40
N GLY A 96 -14.91 3.30 -18.31
CA GLY A 96 -15.23 4.30 -19.34
C GLY A 96 -14.22 4.38 -20.48
N GLY A 97 -13.40 3.34 -20.66
CA GLY A 97 -12.42 3.18 -21.74
C GLY A 97 -13.03 2.91 -23.11
N PHE A 98 -14.29 2.47 -23.18
CA PHE A 98 -15.08 2.49 -24.42
C PHE A 98 -15.82 3.83 -24.54
N LYS A 99 -15.09 4.90 -24.81
CA LYS A 99 -15.74 6.10 -25.36
C LYS A 99 -16.03 5.82 -26.82
N PRO A 100 -17.29 5.94 -27.31
CA PRO A 100 -17.47 6.26 -28.71
C PRO A 100 -16.61 7.49 -28.98
N ARG A 101 -15.88 7.53 -30.10
CA ARG A 101 -15.42 8.81 -30.62
C ARG A 101 -16.70 9.64 -30.82
N LEU A 102 -17.00 10.54 -29.90
CA LEU A 102 -18.07 11.52 -30.08
C LEU A 102 -17.55 12.44 -31.18
N HIS A 103 -17.99 12.17 -32.41
CA HIS A 103 -17.62 12.77 -33.70
C HIS A 103 -16.26 12.41 -34.32
N PRO A 104 -16.18 11.32 -35.11
CA PRO A 104 -15.22 11.18 -36.19
C PRO A 104 -15.93 11.55 -37.51
N ARG A 105 -15.89 12.84 -37.88
CA ARG A 105 -16.10 13.46 -39.22
C ARG A 105 -16.71 14.86 -39.06
N LEU A 106 -15.85 15.85 -38.94
CA LEU A 106 -15.80 16.89 -39.96
C LEU A 106 -14.95 16.33 -41.11
#